data_AF-A0A2T1CFS0-F1
#
_entry.id   AF-A0A2T1CFS0-F1
#
_cell.length_a   1.000
_cell.length_b   1.000
_cell.length_c   1.000
_cell.angle_alpha   90.00
_cell.angle_beta   90.00
_cell.angle_gamma   90.00
#
_symmetry.space_group_name_H-M   'P 1'
#
loop_
_entity.id
_entity.type
_entity.pdbx_description
1 polymer ?
#
loop_
_entity_poly.entity_id
_entity_poly.type
_entity_poly.pdbx_seq_one_letter_code
_entity_poly.pdbx_strand_id
1 'polypeptide(L)'
;AWLKNTDLKPLPTPTPAPTPAPTPAPTPTPKPIVYPLINIQINGAPYEEKGILVNGNSFVPSEVLDALDIKPEVADRRITYNGVVFVRAIDLRDASISVAWDQSTTSVSLRSRRDILSGVGKIMGRGLTTPQQITVFLTKTNSKALTTFPNLPQIYVQEAAAEGVNHDVAFCQMCLETNYLKFGIAVKAEQFNFADMGVISPTNFGLSFPDIRTGIRAQIQHLKAYGSTEPINQPLVKENVRFRFVKRGVAPTVNELAGRWNSDPLYGQKIINIIRLLYENASLL
;
A
#
# COMPACT_ATOMS: atom_id res chain seq x y z
N ALA A 1 76.81 -34.45 -86.45
CA ALA A 1 77.10 -34.14 -85.03
C ALA A 1 76.29 -32.90 -84.63
N TRP A 2 75.34 -33.10 -83.72
CA TRP A 2 74.81 -32.22 -82.68
C TRP A 2 74.70 -30.69 -82.83
N LEU A 3 73.52 -30.21 -82.38
CA LEU A 3 73.13 -28.87 -81.88
C LEU A 3 72.48 -27.90 -82.88
N LYS A 4 71.16 -27.68 -82.72
CA LYS A 4 70.57 -26.45 -82.15
C LYS A 4 69.04 -26.44 -82.30
N ASN A 5 68.34 -26.56 -81.18
CA ASN A 5 67.13 -25.77 -80.86
C ASN A 5 66.72 -26.10 -79.42
N THR A 6 67.13 -25.25 -78.48
CA THR A 6 66.55 -25.16 -77.14
C THR A 6 65.69 -23.90 -77.12
N ASP A 7 64.37 -24.11 -77.15
CA ASP A 7 63.37 -23.07 -76.91
C ASP A 7 63.54 -22.48 -75.52
N LEU A 8 63.92 -21.21 -75.44
CA LEU A 8 63.91 -20.44 -74.19
C LEU A 8 62.48 -19.97 -73.93
N LYS A 9 61.82 -20.60 -72.95
CA LYS A 9 60.52 -20.17 -72.42
C LYS A 9 60.73 -18.94 -71.52
N PRO A 10 59.97 -17.83 -71.67
CA PRO A 10 60.15 -16.66 -70.82
C PRO A 10 59.75 -16.92 -69.37
N LEU A 11 60.50 -16.33 -68.42
CA LEU A 11 60.27 -16.42 -66.98
C LEU A 11 58.96 -15.69 -66.59
N PRO A 12 58.10 -16.25 -65.73
CA PRO A 12 56.88 -15.55 -65.29
C PRO A 12 57.21 -14.37 -64.37
N THR A 13 56.53 -13.24 -64.58
CA THR A 13 56.60 -12.03 -63.76
C THR A 13 56.06 -12.30 -62.35
N PRO A 14 56.71 -11.85 -61.26
CA PRO A 14 56.20 -12.06 -59.91
C PRO A 14 54.91 -11.26 -59.66
N THR A 15 53.91 -11.94 -59.10
CA THR A 15 52.63 -11.35 -58.68
C THR A 15 52.82 -10.44 -57.45
N PRO A 16 52.26 -9.23 -57.39
CA PRO A 16 52.36 -8.37 -56.21
C PRO A 16 51.63 -8.98 -55.01
N ALA A 17 52.22 -8.88 -53.82
CA ALA A 17 51.63 -9.38 -52.58
C ALA A 17 50.34 -8.63 -52.22
N PRO A 18 49.31 -9.30 -51.66
CA PRO A 18 48.05 -8.65 -51.29
C PRO A 18 48.24 -7.67 -50.14
N THR A 19 47.67 -6.47 -50.27
CA THR A 19 47.63 -5.44 -49.23
C THR A 19 46.85 -5.95 -48.01
N PRO A 20 47.35 -5.81 -46.77
CA PRO A 20 46.63 -6.24 -45.58
C PRO A 20 45.32 -5.45 -45.41
N ALA A 21 44.23 -6.17 -45.09
CA ALA A 21 42.92 -5.58 -44.84
C ALA A 21 42.94 -4.65 -43.61
N PRO A 22 42.19 -3.53 -43.62
CA PRO A 22 42.13 -2.61 -42.49
C PRO A 22 41.57 -3.34 -41.25
N THR A 23 42.23 -3.18 -40.11
CA THR A 23 41.79 -3.72 -38.83
C THR A 23 40.43 -3.11 -38.45
N PRO A 24 39.40 -3.91 -38.11
CA PRO A 24 38.10 -3.37 -37.70
C PRO A 24 38.24 -2.52 -36.43
N ALA A 25 37.60 -1.35 -36.43
CA ALA A 25 37.58 -0.46 -35.28
C ALA A 25 36.92 -1.16 -34.07
N PRO A 26 37.42 -0.94 -32.83
CA PRO A 26 36.85 -1.56 -31.64
C PRO A 26 35.39 -1.11 -31.45
N THR A 27 34.48 -2.09 -31.36
CA THR A 27 33.07 -1.85 -31.04
C THR A 27 32.96 -1.13 -29.69
N PRO A 28 32.20 -0.03 -29.57
CA PRO A 28 32.01 0.64 -28.29
C PRO A 28 31.41 -0.32 -27.27
N THR A 29 32.05 -0.43 -26.11
CA THR A 29 31.60 -1.29 -25.01
C THR A 29 30.24 -0.77 -24.50
N PRO A 30 29.20 -1.62 -24.42
CA PRO A 30 27.90 -1.21 -23.87
C PRO A 30 28.08 -0.67 -22.46
N LYS A 31 27.47 0.48 -22.15
CA LYS A 31 27.42 0.98 -20.77
C LYS A 31 26.73 -0.07 -19.87
N PRO A 32 27.25 -0.34 -18.67
CA PRO A 32 26.58 -1.22 -17.72
C PRO A 32 25.18 -0.71 -17.41
N ILE A 33 24.18 -1.58 -17.48
CA ILE A 33 22.82 -1.25 -17.06
C ILE A 33 22.81 -1.15 -15.53
N VAL A 34 22.35 -0.02 -15.00
CA VAL A 34 22.23 0.21 -13.55
C VAL A 34 20.75 0.40 -13.22
N TYR A 35 20.24 -0.43 -12.31
CA TYR A 35 18.85 -0.33 -11.85
C TYR A 35 18.77 0.44 -10.52
N PRO A 36 17.81 1.37 -10.36
CA PRO A 36 17.57 2.04 -9.08
C PRO A 36 17.19 1.04 -7.99
N LEU A 37 17.72 1.23 -6.79
CA LEU A 37 17.35 0.44 -5.62
C LEU A 37 16.00 0.90 -5.05
N ILE A 38 15.22 -0.04 -4.54
CA ILE A 38 13.95 0.22 -3.85
C ILE A 38 13.94 -0.47 -2.48
N ASN A 39 13.20 0.11 -1.54
CA ASN A 39 12.94 -0.52 -0.24
C ASN A 39 11.91 -1.65 -0.38
N ILE A 40 11.98 -2.63 0.51
CA ILE A 40 11.03 -3.75 0.56
C ILE A 40 10.40 -3.76 1.96
N GLN A 41 9.08 -3.96 1.99
CA GLN A 41 8.34 -4.25 3.22
C GLN A 41 7.62 -5.58 3.07
N ILE A 42 7.76 -6.47 4.05
CA ILE A 42 7.13 -7.78 4.09
C ILE A 42 6.22 -7.81 5.32
N ASN A 43 4.92 -8.06 5.13
CA ASN A 43 3.94 -8.14 6.23
C ASN A 43 3.98 -6.90 7.16
N GLY A 44 4.37 -5.74 6.61
CA GLY A 44 4.47 -4.47 7.34
C GLY A 44 5.76 -4.23 8.11
N ALA A 45 6.70 -5.15 8.08
CA ALA A 45 8.05 -4.94 8.58
C ALA A 45 9.00 -4.55 7.43
N PRO A 46 9.98 -3.66 7.66
CA PRO A 46 11.04 -3.42 6.69
C PRO A 46 11.87 -4.69 6.49
N TYR A 47 12.26 -4.95 5.23
CA TYR A 47 13.18 -6.02 4.89
C TYR A 47 14.57 -5.43 4.62
N GLU A 48 15.61 -6.13 5.06
CA GLU A 48 16.98 -5.60 5.07
C GLU A 48 17.53 -5.43 3.65
N GLU A 49 17.24 -6.37 2.76
CA GLU A 49 17.69 -6.31 1.37
C GLU A 49 16.92 -5.29 0.53
N LYS A 50 17.53 -4.88 -0.57
CA LYS A 50 16.94 -3.93 -1.53
C LYS A 50 16.41 -4.66 -2.74
N GLY A 51 15.28 -4.17 -3.24
CA GLY A 51 14.80 -4.52 -4.57
C GLY A 51 15.44 -3.63 -5.63
N ILE A 52 15.07 -3.88 -6.88
CA ILE A 52 15.45 -3.04 -8.03
C ILE A 52 14.22 -2.62 -8.83
N LEU A 53 14.31 -1.45 -9.46
CA LEU A 53 13.28 -0.96 -10.38
C LEU A 53 13.71 -1.22 -11.83
N VAL A 54 12.94 -2.04 -12.54
CA VAL A 54 13.21 -2.40 -13.94
C VAL A 54 12.03 -1.99 -14.80
N ASN A 55 12.24 -0.98 -15.65
CA ASN A 55 11.20 -0.41 -16.52
C ASN A 55 9.91 -0.07 -15.75
N GLY A 56 10.05 0.53 -14.56
CA GLY A 56 8.93 0.90 -13.69
C GLY A 56 8.30 -0.25 -12.90
N ASN A 57 8.77 -1.49 -13.06
CA ASN A 57 8.32 -2.64 -12.27
C ASN A 57 9.25 -2.87 -11.08
N SER A 58 8.67 -3.10 -9.91
CA SER A 58 9.41 -3.52 -8.73
C SER A 58 9.83 -4.98 -8.85
N PHE A 59 11.11 -5.22 -8.64
CA PHE A 59 11.72 -6.55 -8.57
C PHE A 59 12.34 -6.72 -7.18
N VAL A 60 12.11 -7.88 -6.55
CA VAL A 60 12.61 -8.19 -5.21
C VAL A 60 13.51 -9.42 -5.25
N PRO A 61 14.51 -9.55 -4.36
CA PRO A 61 15.33 -10.75 -4.27
C PRO A 61 14.48 -12.01 -4.12
N SER A 62 14.92 -13.14 -4.68
CA SER A 62 14.19 -14.41 -4.60
C SER A 62 13.95 -14.91 -3.17
N GLU A 63 14.82 -14.53 -2.23
CA GLU A 63 14.79 -14.83 -0.80
C GLU A 63 13.54 -14.25 -0.12
N VAL A 64 12.93 -13.22 -0.72
CA VAL A 64 11.63 -12.69 -0.29
C VAL A 64 10.51 -13.72 -0.43
N LEU A 65 10.64 -14.68 -1.36
CA LEU A 65 9.67 -15.76 -1.50
C LEU A 65 9.69 -16.69 -0.28
N ASP A 66 10.88 -17.01 0.24
CA ASP A 66 11.03 -17.82 1.45
C ASP A 66 10.41 -17.12 2.66
N ALA A 67 10.63 -15.81 2.79
CA ALA A 67 10.03 -14.98 3.84
C ALA A 67 8.49 -14.91 3.76
N LEU A 68 7.91 -15.20 2.60
CA LEU A 68 6.47 -15.24 2.36
C LEU A 68 5.90 -16.68 2.28
N ASP A 69 6.73 -17.70 2.47
CA ASP A 69 6.37 -19.13 2.29
C ASP A 69 5.79 -19.42 0.89
N ILE A 70 6.40 -18.81 -0.14
CA ILE A 70 6.01 -18.96 -1.55
C ILE A 70 7.06 -19.78 -2.27
N LYS A 71 6.61 -20.74 -3.07
CA LYS A 71 7.53 -21.49 -3.92
C LYS A 71 7.96 -20.68 -5.15
N PRO A 72 9.23 -20.77 -5.60
CA PRO A 72 9.73 -20.00 -6.74
C PRO A 72 8.89 -20.10 -8.00
N GLU A 73 8.26 -21.25 -8.25
CA GLU A 73 7.53 -21.54 -9.49
C GLU A 73 6.35 -20.59 -9.75
N VAL A 74 5.89 -19.84 -8.75
CA VAL A 74 4.83 -18.83 -8.93
C VAL A 74 5.34 -17.55 -9.60
N ALA A 75 6.65 -17.28 -9.54
CA ALA A 75 7.26 -16.10 -10.17
C ALA A 75 7.89 -16.46 -11.51
N ASP A 76 7.10 -16.38 -12.58
CA ASP A 76 7.52 -16.71 -13.95
C ASP A 76 8.62 -15.77 -14.46
N ARG A 77 8.58 -14.49 -14.08
CA ARG A 77 9.50 -13.47 -14.61
C ARG A 77 10.62 -13.19 -13.62
N ARG A 78 11.78 -13.76 -13.91
CA ARG A 78 13.01 -13.59 -13.13
C ARG A 78 14.11 -12.94 -13.96
N ILE A 79 14.97 -12.20 -13.29
CA ILE A 79 16.20 -11.65 -13.86
C ILE A 79 17.34 -11.90 -12.89
N THR A 80 18.54 -12.07 -13.41
CA THR A 80 19.76 -12.08 -12.59
C THR A 80 20.47 -10.76 -12.77
N TYR A 81 20.75 -10.06 -11.67
CA TYR A 81 21.47 -8.79 -11.68
C TYR A 81 22.53 -8.79 -10.59
N ASN A 82 23.79 -8.56 -10.97
CA ASN A 82 24.96 -8.60 -10.07
C ASN A 82 25.03 -9.88 -9.21
N GLY A 83 24.67 -11.03 -9.78
CA GLY A 83 24.71 -12.33 -9.10
C GLY A 83 23.49 -12.65 -8.22
N VAL A 84 22.56 -11.71 -8.05
CA VAL A 84 21.32 -11.92 -7.29
C VAL A 84 20.16 -12.18 -8.25
N VAL A 85 19.32 -13.16 -7.92
CA VAL A 85 18.10 -13.47 -8.67
C VAL A 85 16.96 -12.61 -8.13
N PHE A 86 16.32 -11.85 -9.01
CA PHE A 86 15.16 -11.05 -8.68
C PHE A 86 13.91 -11.58 -9.35
N VAL A 87 12.81 -11.53 -8.62
CA VAL A 87 11.46 -11.86 -9.09
C VAL A 87 10.63 -10.60 -9.22
N ARG A 88 9.74 -10.55 -10.19
CA ARG A 88 8.84 -9.40 -10.36
C ARG A 88 7.76 -9.43 -9.29
N ALA A 89 7.68 -8.37 -8.49
CA ALA A 89 6.78 -8.31 -7.34
C ALA A 89 5.29 -8.49 -7.72
N ILE A 90 4.85 -7.94 -8.86
CA ILE A 90 3.45 -7.99 -9.29
C ILE A 90 2.95 -9.42 -9.57
N ASP A 91 3.84 -10.33 -9.96
CA ASP A 91 3.51 -11.72 -10.30
C ASP A 91 3.16 -12.51 -9.02
N LEU A 92 3.58 -12.03 -7.84
CA LEU A 92 3.25 -12.66 -6.55
C LEU A 92 1.78 -12.53 -6.17
N ARG A 93 1.00 -11.71 -6.89
CA ARG A 93 -0.46 -11.63 -6.69
C ARG A 93 -1.15 -12.97 -6.89
N ASP A 94 -0.65 -13.80 -7.79
CA ASP A 94 -1.20 -15.13 -8.06
C ASP A 94 -0.94 -16.10 -6.89
N ALA A 95 0.08 -15.82 -6.05
CA ALA A 95 0.35 -16.50 -4.79
C ALA A 95 -0.44 -15.92 -3.59
N SER A 96 -1.54 -15.19 -3.82
CA SER A 96 -2.30 -14.52 -2.74
C SER A 96 -1.47 -13.50 -1.93
N ILE A 97 -0.55 -12.81 -2.60
CA ILE A 97 0.20 -11.69 -2.01
C ILE A 97 -0.37 -10.37 -2.52
N SER A 98 -0.74 -9.50 -1.59
CA SER A 98 -1.01 -8.12 -1.92
C SER A 98 0.30 -7.38 -2.20
N VAL A 99 0.33 -6.65 -3.32
CA VAL A 99 1.49 -5.91 -3.81
C VAL A 99 1.09 -4.44 -3.96
N ALA A 100 1.71 -3.57 -3.16
CA ALA A 100 1.47 -2.13 -3.15
C ALA A 100 2.78 -1.36 -3.29
N TRP A 101 2.71 -0.16 -3.87
CA TRP A 101 3.85 0.75 -4.04
C TRP A 101 3.65 2.00 -3.19
N ASP A 102 4.66 2.36 -2.39
CA ASP A 102 4.71 3.61 -1.64
C ASP A 102 5.75 4.55 -2.28
N GLN A 103 5.26 5.59 -2.96
CA GLN A 103 6.09 6.59 -3.64
C GLN A 103 6.93 7.41 -2.66
N SER A 104 6.44 7.68 -1.45
CA SER A 104 7.13 8.54 -0.48
C SER A 104 8.39 7.90 0.08
N THR A 105 8.37 6.58 0.22
CA THR A 105 9.50 5.78 0.74
C THR A 105 10.22 5.00 -0.35
N THR A 106 9.79 5.12 -1.62
CA THR A 106 10.29 4.31 -2.74
C THR A 106 10.33 2.83 -2.37
N SER A 107 9.19 2.31 -1.89
CA SER A 107 9.09 0.99 -1.29
C SER A 107 8.03 0.15 -1.98
N VAL A 108 8.36 -1.10 -2.29
CA VAL A 108 7.36 -2.13 -2.56
C VAL A 108 6.95 -2.79 -1.25
N SER A 109 5.64 -2.95 -1.05
CA SER A 109 5.04 -3.64 0.10
C SER A 109 4.39 -4.93 -0.37
N LEU A 110 4.79 -6.04 0.25
CA LEU A 110 4.30 -7.38 0.01
C LEU A 110 3.64 -7.88 1.29
N ARG A 111 2.36 -8.28 1.21
CA ARG A 111 1.64 -8.83 2.35
C ARG A 111 0.87 -10.07 1.98
N SER A 112 1.03 -11.14 2.76
CA SER A 112 0.18 -12.32 2.60
C SER A 112 -1.26 -12.00 3.00
N ARG A 113 -2.25 -12.58 2.31
CA ARG A 113 -3.67 -12.46 2.72
C ARG A 113 -3.90 -12.93 4.17
N ARG A 114 -3.17 -13.95 4.63
CA ARG A 114 -3.22 -14.41 6.03
C ARG A 114 -2.82 -13.32 7.02
N ASP A 115 -1.70 -12.65 6.75
CA ASP A 115 -1.21 -11.55 7.58
C ASP A 115 -2.20 -10.39 7.60
N ILE A 116 -2.72 -9.99 6.42
CA ILE A 116 -3.76 -8.97 6.30
C ILE A 116 -4.93 -9.32 7.21
N LEU A 117 -5.46 -10.55 7.11
CA LEU A 117 -6.60 -11.00 7.91
C LEU A 117 -6.31 -11.06 9.41
N SER A 118 -5.07 -11.36 9.82
CA SER A 118 -4.67 -11.41 11.24
C SER A 118 -4.65 -10.04 11.91
N GLY A 119 -4.47 -8.97 11.13
CA GLY A 119 -4.47 -7.59 11.60
C GLY A 119 -5.84 -6.90 11.54
N VAL A 120 -6.84 -7.52 10.91
CA VAL A 120 -8.15 -6.89 10.69
C VAL A 120 -8.80 -6.53 12.03
N GLY A 121 -9.20 -5.26 12.14
CA GLY A 121 -9.92 -4.76 13.30
C GLY A 121 -9.02 -4.28 14.46
N LYS A 122 -7.69 -4.34 14.36
CA LYS A 122 -6.81 -3.64 15.31
C LYS A 122 -6.97 -2.13 15.16
N ILE A 123 -7.27 -1.44 16.27
CA ILE A 123 -7.54 0.01 16.25
C ILE A 123 -6.25 0.81 16.00
N MET A 124 -5.14 0.39 16.60
CA MET A 124 -3.84 1.03 16.40
C MET A 124 -3.09 0.39 15.23
N GLY A 125 -2.30 1.19 14.52
CA GLY A 125 -1.50 0.76 13.37
C GLY A 125 -1.82 1.57 12.12
N ARG A 126 -1.15 1.26 11.00
CA ARG A 126 -1.38 1.90 9.70
C ARG A 126 -2.42 1.12 8.91
N GLY A 127 -3.44 1.79 8.38
CA GLY A 127 -4.36 1.17 7.44
C GLY A 127 -3.67 0.83 6.11
N LEU A 128 -4.26 -0.10 5.37
CA LEU A 128 -3.72 -0.65 4.14
C LEU A 128 -4.19 0.11 2.90
N THR A 129 -5.34 0.80 2.96
CA THR A 129 -5.88 1.46 1.78
C THR A 129 -5.35 2.86 1.56
N THR A 130 -5.28 3.26 0.29
CA THR A 130 -4.97 4.62 -0.16
C THR A 130 -6.22 5.52 -0.14
N PRO A 131 -6.06 6.86 -0.07
CA PRO A 131 -7.20 7.79 -0.19
C PRO A 131 -8.04 7.56 -1.46
N GLN A 132 -7.41 7.18 -2.58
CA GLN A 132 -8.10 6.87 -3.83
C GLN A 132 -8.94 5.60 -3.72
N GLN A 133 -8.44 4.53 -3.09
CA GLN A 133 -9.23 3.31 -2.88
C GLN A 133 -10.44 3.58 -1.96
N ILE A 134 -10.25 4.36 -0.89
CA ILE A 134 -11.34 4.82 -0.01
C ILE A 134 -12.36 5.66 -0.81
N THR A 135 -11.88 6.56 -1.68
CA THR A 135 -12.72 7.39 -2.56
C THR A 135 -13.62 6.53 -3.45
N VAL A 136 -13.03 5.56 -4.16
CA VAL A 136 -13.77 4.65 -5.05
C VAL A 136 -14.79 3.83 -4.26
N PHE A 137 -14.40 3.29 -3.10
CA PHE A 137 -15.30 2.53 -2.23
C PHE A 137 -16.50 3.36 -1.76
N LEU A 138 -16.26 4.58 -1.25
CA LEU A 138 -17.30 5.45 -0.73
C LEU A 138 -18.28 5.88 -1.82
N THR A 139 -17.75 6.31 -2.97
CA THR A 139 -18.57 6.84 -4.08
C THR A 139 -19.41 5.78 -4.76
N LYS A 140 -18.99 4.50 -4.73
CA LYS A 140 -19.81 3.36 -5.18
C LYS A 140 -21.09 3.21 -4.36
N THR A 141 -21.05 3.52 -3.06
CA THR A 141 -22.20 3.36 -2.15
C THR A 141 -22.97 4.67 -1.93
N ASN A 142 -22.29 5.81 -2.05
CA ASN A 142 -22.84 7.16 -1.96
C ASN A 142 -22.11 8.11 -2.92
N SER A 143 -22.62 8.21 -4.15
CA SER A 143 -22.01 9.02 -5.21
C SER A 143 -21.97 10.53 -4.92
N LYS A 144 -22.78 11.02 -3.97
CA LYS A 144 -22.82 12.44 -3.57
C LYS A 144 -21.91 12.75 -2.38
N ALA A 145 -21.33 11.74 -1.73
CA ALA A 145 -20.59 11.90 -0.49
C ALA A 145 -19.48 12.97 -0.58
N LEU A 146 -18.66 12.92 -1.64
CA LEU A 146 -17.51 13.81 -1.78
C LEU A 146 -17.87 15.20 -2.33
N THR A 147 -19.09 15.39 -2.80
CA THR A 147 -19.63 16.73 -3.06
C THR A 147 -19.88 17.46 -1.74
N THR A 148 -20.45 16.75 -0.76
CA THR A 148 -20.74 17.31 0.57
C THR A 148 -19.52 17.33 1.49
N PHE A 149 -18.67 16.29 1.42
CA PHE A 149 -17.51 16.11 2.28
C PHE A 149 -16.23 16.01 1.44
N PRO A 150 -15.76 17.13 0.86
CA PRO A 150 -14.56 17.13 0.03
C PRO A 150 -13.33 16.70 0.83
N ASN A 151 -12.41 15.98 0.18
CA ASN A 151 -11.13 15.51 0.75
C ASN A 151 -11.23 14.58 1.97
N LEU A 152 -12.43 14.11 2.34
CA LEU A 152 -12.63 13.26 3.52
C LEU A 152 -11.67 12.05 3.58
N PRO A 153 -11.44 11.28 2.49
CA PRO A 153 -10.49 10.16 2.49
C PRO A 153 -9.06 10.58 2.85
N GLN A 154 -8.57 11.70 2.31
CA GLN A 154 -7.24 12.23 2.59
C GLN A 154 -7.14 12.69 4.05
N ILE A 155 -8.19 13.31 4.59
CA ILE A 155 -8.23 13.77 5.98
C ILE A 155 -8.17 12.58 6.95
N TYR A 156 -8.92 11.50 6.69
CA TYR A 156 -8.83 10.27 7.50
C TYR A 156 -7.40 9.74 7.57
N VAL A 157 -6.73 9.60 6.42
CA VAL A 157 -5.35 9.09 6.37
C VAL A 157 -4.41 10.01 7.16
N GLN A 158 -4.54 11.34 7.04
CA GLN A 158 -3.69 12.30 7.73
C GLN A 158 -3.90 12.31 9.25
N GLU A 159 -5.15 12.43 9.71
CA GLU A 159 -5.47 12.50 11.15
C GLU A 159 -5.16 11.18 11.85
N ALA A 160 -5.45 10.05 11.20
CA ALA A 160 -5.15 8.73 11.75
C ALA A 160 -3.64 8.48 11.82
N ALA A 161 -2.88 8.85 10.79
CA ALA A 161 -1.41 8.74 10.81
C ALA A 161 -0.79 9.60 11.91
N ALA A 162 -1.31 10.81 12.16
CA ALA A 162 -0.83 11.68 13.23
C ALA A 162 -1.00 11.05 14.63
N GLU A 163 -2.01 10.21 14.82
CA GLU A 163 -2.32 9.57 16.10
C GLU A 163 -1.88 8.09 16.17
N GLY A 164 -1.44 7.50 15.06
CA GLY A 164 -1.09 6.08 14.95
C GLY A 164 -2.31 5.14 14.93
N VAL A 165 -3.48 5.66 14.57
CA VAL A 165 -4.74 4.91 14.46
C VAL A 165 -4.89 4.35 13.05
N ASN A 166 -5.49 3.17 12.93
CA ASN A 166 -5.79 2.55 11.65
C ASN A 166 -6.91 3.32 10.94
N HIS A 167 -6.57 4.04 9.86
CA HIS A 167 -7.54 4.83 9.10
C HIS A 167 -8.64 4.00 8.45
N ASP A 168 -8.36 2.74 8.07
CA ASP A 168 -9.39 1.86 7.50
C ASP A 168 -10.45 1.54 8.57
N VAL A 169 -10.02 1.28 9.80
CA VAL A 169 -10.94 1.03 10.93
C VAL A 169 -11.81 2.26 11.19
N ALA A 170 -11.21 3.44 11.31
CA ALA A 170 -11.94 4.67 11.57
C ALA A 170 -12.91 5.03 10.43
N PHE A 171 -12.47 4.89 9.18
CA PHE A 171 -13.30 5.11 8.00
C PHE A 171 -14.47 4.11 7.93
N CYS A 172 -14.22 2.81 8.12
CA CYS A 172 -15.27 1.79 8.08
C CYS A 172 -16.25 1.93 9.25
N GLN A 173 -15.78 2.34 10.43
CA GLN A 173 -16.65 2.72 11.54
C GLN A 173 -17.56 3.87 11.13
N MET A 174 -17.03 4.93 10.51
CA MET A 174 -17.85 6.04 10.01
C MET A 174 -18.88 5.57 8.98
N CYS A 175 -18.51 4.68 8.06
CA CYS A 175 -19.46 4.14 7.08
C CYS A 175 -20.63 3.43 7.77
N LEU A 176 -20.37 2.70 8.86
CA LEU A 176 -21.41 2.06 9.65
C LEU A 176 -22.33 3.08 10.33
N GLU A 177 -21.75 4.01 11.10
CA GLU A 177 -22.50 4.96 11.94
C GLU A 177 -23.33 5.93 11.09
N THR A 178 -22.76 6.42 9.99
CA THR A 178 -23.41 7.44 9.15
C THR A 178 -24.18 6.85 7.97
N ASN A 179 -24.28 5.52 7.86
CA ASN A 179 -24.78 4.85 6.66
C ASN A 179 -24.10 5.39 5.38
N TYR A 180 -22.78 5.35 5.35
CA TYR A 180 -21.94 5.86 4.26
C TYR A 180 -22.18 7.35 3.96
N LEU A 181 -22.22 8.19 5.00
CA LEU A 181 -22.47 9.64 4.93
C LEU A 181 -23.85 10.03 4.38
N LYS A 182 -24.82 9.11 4.45
CA LYS A 182 -26.23 9.42 4.18
C LYS A 182 -26.93 10.00 5.41
N PHE A 183 -26.36 9.71 6.58
CA PHE A 183 -26.84 10.06 7.90
C PHE A 183 -28.22 9.47 8.22
N GLY A 184 -28.51 9.39 9.51
CA GLY A 184 -29.79 8.95 10.04
C GLY A 184 -30.65 10.13 10.49
N ILE A 185 -31.52 9.86 11.46
CA ILE A 185 -32.40 10.89 12.05
C ILE A 185 -31.65 11.69 13.12
N ALA A 186 -30.83 11.01 13.93
CA ALA A 186 -30.24 11.59 15.14
C ALA A 186 -29.09 12.55 14.83
N VAL A 187 -28.20 12.21 13.91
CA VAL A 187 -27.05 13.04 13.54
C VAL A 187 -27.24 13.57 12.13
N LYS A 188 -27.02 14.88 11.95
CA LYS A 188 -27.10 15.56 10.65
C LYS A 188 -25.71 15.78 10.07
N ALA A 189 -25.65 15.90 8.74
CA ALA A 189 -24.42 16.10 7.97
C ALA A 189 -23.60 17.31 8.45
N GLU A 190 -24.26 18.40 8.84
CA GLU A 190 -23.65 19.67 9.24
C GLU A 190 -23.00 19.60 10.63
N GLN A 191 -23.26 18.54 11.40
CA GLN A 191 -22.65 18.35 12.71
C GLN A 191 -21.23 17.80 12.61
N PHE A 192 -20.83 17.27 11.45
CA PHE A 192 -19.54 16.60 11.23
C PHE A 192 -19.22 15.53 12.30
N ASN A 193 -20.25 14.93 12.89
CA ASN A 193 -20.13 13.85 13.85
C ASN A 193 -20.16 12.52 13.11
N PHE A 194 -18.98 12.05 12.72
CA PHE A 194 -18.83 10.88 11.86
C PHE A 194 -18.89 9.54 12.60
N ALA A 195 -19.14 9.54 13.92
CA ALA A 195 -19.09 8.34 14.73
C ALA A 195 -20.15 8.31 15.85
N ASP A 196 -21.30 8.98 15.63
CA ASP A 196 -22.44 9.06 16.55
C ASP A 196 -22.05 9.40 17.99
N MET A 197 -20.99 10.19 18.17
CA MET A 197 -20.45 10.50 19.48
C MET A 197 -21.46 11.30 20.30
N GLY A 198 -21.84 10.76 21.45
CA GLY A 198 -22.74 11.42 22.41
C GLY A 198 -24.22 11.38 22.04
N VAL A 199 -24.62 10.60 21.02
CA VAL A 199 -26.03 10.35 20.73
C VAL A 199 -26.62 9.45 21.82
N ILE A 200 -27.71 9.88 22.44
CA ILE A 200 -28.39 9.13 23.53
C ILE A 200 -29.81 8.70 23.08
N SER A 201 -30.40 9.40 22.13
CA SER A 201 -31.72 9.11 21.56
C SER A 201 -31.84 9.72 20.16
N PRO A 202 -32.85 9.32 19.35
CA PRO A 202 -33.12 9.96 18.05
C PRO A 202 -33.44 11.46 18.12
N THR A 203 -33.77 11.97 19.32
CA THR A 203 -34.08 13.39 19.58
C THR A 203 -32.90 14.14 20.23
N ASN A 204 -31.83 13.43 20.59
CA ASN A 204 -30.60 14.02 21.08
C ASN A 204 -29.56 13.97 19.95
N PHE A 205 -29.24 15.14 19.41
CA PHE A 205 -28.38 15.27 18.23
C PHE A 205 -26.90 14.91 18.48
N GLY A 206 -26.51 14.57 19.71
CA GLY A 206 -25.13 14.23 20.06
C GLY A 206 -24.18 15.44 19.96
N LEU A 207 -22.89 15.15 19.79
CA LEU A 207 -21.86 16.19 19.64
C LEU A 207 -21.87 16.77 18.23
N SER A 208 -21.42 18.02 18.12
CA SER A 208 -21.19 18.71 16.85
C SER A 208 -19.78 19.29 16.82
N PHE A 209 -19.16 19.27 15.64
CA PHE A 209 -17.81 19.75 15.41
C PHE A 209 -17.82 20.92 14.42
N PRO A 210 -16.83 21.82 14.46
CA PRO A 210 -16.83 23.02 13.61
C PRO A 210 -16.58 22.72 12.12
N ASP A 211 -15.88 21.64 11.81
CA ASP A 211 -15.51 21.27 10.45
C ASP A 211 -15.21 19.77 10.31
N ILE A 212 -15.10 19.31 9.06
CA ILE A 212 -14.84 17.91 8.70
C ILE A 212 -13.59 17.36 9.40
N ARG A 213 -12.49 18.13 9.40
CA ARG A 213 -11.22 17.67 9.96
C ARG A 213 -11.31 17.55 11.49
N THR A 214 -11.95 18.51 12.15
CA THR A 214 -12.14 18.47 13.60
C THR A 214 -13.03 17.28 14.02
N GLY A 215 -14.09 16.99 13.27
CA GLY A 215 -14.93 15.81 13.50
C GLY A 215 -14.20 14.49 13.35
N ILE A 216 -13.40 14.34 12.28
CA ILE A 216 -12.56 13.15 12.06
C ILE A 216 -11.51 13.04 13.17
N ARG A 217 -10.82 14.12 13.52
CA ARG A 217 -9.83 14.13 14.62
C ARG A 217 -10.46 13.68 15.94
N ALA A 218 -11.66 14.15 16.26
CA ALA A 218 -12.36 13.76 17.47
C ALA A 218 -12.62 12.25 17.53
N GLN A 219 -13.06 11.65 16.42
CA GLN A 219 -13.23 10.20 16.30
C GLN A 219 -11.89 9.46 16.47
N ILE A 220 -10.85 9.88 15.74
CA ILE A 220 -9.52 9.28 15.78
C ILE A 220 -8.94 9.30 17.20
N GLN A 221 -9.00 10.44 17.88
CA GLN A 221 -8.52 10.56 19.27
C GLN A 221 -9.32 9.64 20.21
N HIS A 222 -10.63 9.52 20.01
CA HIS A 222 -11.47 8.63 20.82
C HIS A 222 -11.16 7.15 20.57
N LEU A 223 -10.91 6.76 19.31
CA LEU A 223 -10.41 5.42 18.97
C LEU A 223 -9.04 5.15 19.60
N LYS A 224 -8.10 6.11 19.55
CA LYS A 224 -6.82 5.98 20.26
C LYS A 224 -7.01 5.81 21.76
N ALA A 225 -8.00 6.46 22.37
CA ALA A 225 -8.33 6.26 23.77
C ALA A 225 -8.71 4.82 24.08
N TYR A 226 -9.50 4.18 23.22
CA TYR A 226 -9.82 2.76 23.37
C TYR A 226 -8.63 1.86 23.07
N GLY A 227 -7.91 2.15 21.99
CA GLY A 227 -6.90 1.27 21.42
C GLY A 227 -5.51 1.34 22.06
N SER A 228 -5.20 2.39 22.83
CA SER A 228 -3.85 2.65 23.32
C SER A 228 -3.80 3.37 24.68
N THR A 229 -2.72 3.11 25.41
CA THR A 229 -2.32 3.86 26.61
C THR A 229 -1.43 5.07 26.30
N GLU A 230 -0.91 5.16 25.08
CA GLU A 230 -0.07 6.29 24.63
C GLU A 230 -0.86 7.61 24.66
N PRO A 231 -0.20 8.75 24.95
CA PRO A 231 -0.81 10.06 24.89
C PRO A 231 -1.26 10.41 23.46
N ILE A 232 -2.22 11.33 23.33
CA ILE A 232 -2.57 11.91 22.03
C ILE A 232 -1.45 12.82 21.54
N ASN A 233 -1.25 12.85 20.22
CA ASN A 233 -0.15 13.59 19.59
C ASN A 233 -0.59 14.96 19.10
N GLN A 234 -1.88 15.13 18.78
CA GLN A 234 -2.49 16.40 18.40
C GLN A 234 -3.27 17.01 19.57
N PRO A 235 -3.53 18.33 19.55
CA PRO A 235 -4.40 18.97 20.54
C PRO A 235 -5.74 18.25 20.66
N LEU A 236 -6.19 18.01 21.89
CA LEU A 236 -7.48 17.38 22.17
C LEU A 236 -8.61 18.22 21.56
N VAL A 237 -9.51 17.59 20.82
CA VAL A 237 -10.73 18.25 20.33
C VAL A 237 -11.63 18.59 21.51
N LYS A 238 -11.74 19.88 21.84
CA LYS A 238 -12.45 20.39 23.04
C LYS A 238 -13.93 20.03 23.04
N GLU A 239 -14.55 19.91 21.87
CA GLU A 239 -15.95 19.53 21.69
C GLU A 239 -16.19 18.07 22.11
N ASN A 240 -15.16 17.20 22.08
CA ASN A 240 -15.24 15.82 22.53
C ASN A 240 -15.15 15.70 24.05
N VAL A 241 -16.17 16.21 24.75
CA VAL A 241 -16.28 16.17 26.21
C VAL A 241 -16.31 14.75 26.81
N ARG A 242 -16.53 13.73 25.96
CA ARG A 242 -16.60 12.31 26.36
C ARG A 242 -15.23 11.64 26.45
N PHE A 243 -14.22 12.18 25.78
CA PHE A 243 -12.88 11.56 25.69
C PHE A 243 -12.30 11.18 27.07
N ARG A 244 -12.48 12.04 28.08
CA ARG A 244 -11.99 11.83 29.45
C ARG A 244 -12.60 10.64 30.20
N PHE A 245 -13.73 10.09 29.73
CA PHE A 245 -14.40 8.97 30.40
C PHE A 245 -13.92 7.60 29.91
N VAL A 246 -13.12 7.56 28.85
CA VAL A 246 -12.59 6.30 28.31
C VAL A 246 -11.37 5.87 29.14
N LYS A 247 -11.43 4.69 29.74
CA LYS A 247 -10.23 4.04 30.29
C LYS A 247 -9.28 3.73 29.14
N ARG A 248 -8.08 4.31 29.18
CA ARG A 248 -7.10 4.19 28.10
C ARG A 248 -6.71 2.72 27.85
N GLY A 249 -6.66 2.31 26.58
CA GLY A 249 -6.23 0.97 26.16
C GLY A 249 -7.21 -0.17 26.48
N VAL A 250 -8.46 0.15 26.85
CA VAL A 250 -9.43 -0.86 27.32
C VAL A 250 -10.07 -1.70 26.20
N ALA A 251 -9.90 -1.30 24.94
CA ALA A 251 -10.39 -2.04 23.77
C ALA A 251 -9.41 -1.88 22.59
N PRO A 252 -8.32 -2.67 22.55
CA PRO A 252 -7.35 -2.67 21.45
C PRO A 252 -7.92 -2.99 20.06
N THR A 253 -9.04 -3.71 19.99
CA THR A 253 -9.68 -4.14 18.74
C THR A 253 -11.13 -3.66 18.63
N VAL A 254 -11.65 -3.56 17.39
CA VAL A 254 -13.04 -3.15 17.13
C VAL A 254 -14.08 -4.09 17.74
N ASN A 255 -13.76 -5.37 17.95
CA ASN A 255 -14.64 -6.33 18.63
C ASN A 255 -14.86 -5.95 20.09
N GLU A 256 -13.86 -5.38 20.74
CA GLU A 256 -13.93 -4.94 22.13
C GLU A 256 -14.65 -3.59 22.30
N LEU A 257 -15.02 -2.92 21.20
CA LEU A 257 -15.88 -1.74 21.22
C LEU A 257 -17.35 -2.09 21.48
N ALA A 258 -17.76 -3.35 21.26
CA ALA A 258 -19.09 -3.81 21.64
C ALA A 258 -19.27 -3.70 23.17
N GLY A 259 -20.39 -3.15 23.60
CA GLY A 259 -20.69 -2.82 25.01
C GLY A 259 -19.93 -1.61 25.56
N ARG A 260 -19.06 -0.95 24.78
CA ARG A 260 -18.31 0.24 25.20
C ARG A 260 -18.64 1.47 24.35
N TRP A 261 -18.50 1.32 23.05
CA TRP A 261 -18.89 2.33 22.06
C TRP A 261 -20.35 2.17 21.68
N ASN A 262 -20.77 0.94 21.38
CA ASN A 262 -22.11 0.61 20.93
C ASN A 262 -22.60 -0.65 21.66
N SER A 263 -23.86 -0.70 22.08
CA SER A 263 -24.42 -1.83 22.82
C SER A 263 -24.63 -3.09 21.99
N ASP A 264 -24.61 -2.98 20.66
CA ASP A 264 -24.77 -4.13 19.76
C ASP A 264 -23.61 -5.13 19.92
N PRO A 265 -23.86 -6.39 20.31
CA PRO A 265 -22.82 -7.40 20.44
C PRO A 265 -22.12 -7.73 19.12
N LEU A 266 -22.74 -7.43 17.97
CA LEU A 266 -22.16 -7.64 16.64
C LEU A 266 -21.48 -6.39 16.07
N TYR A 267 -21.36 -5.31 16.84
CA TYR A 267 -20.82 -4.04 16.38
C TYR A 267 -19.44 -4.17 15.71
N GLY A 268 -18.49 -4.81 16.41
CA GLY A 268 -17.15 -5.04 15.86
C GLY A 268 -17.17 -5.89 14.59
N GLN A 269 -18.00 -6.94 14.56
CA GLN A 269 -18.14 -7.80 13.38
C GLN A 269 -18.69 -7.04 12.16
N LYS A 270 -19.63 -6.11 12.37
CA LYS A 270 -20.14 -5.25 11.30
C LYS A 270 -19.04 -4.36 10.73
N ILE A 271 -18.20 -3.75 11.58
CA ILE A 271 -17.05 -2.96 11.13
C ILE A 271 -16.06 -3.84 10.35
N ILE A 272 -15.73 -5.03 10.87
CA ILE A 272 -14.83 -6.00 10.21
C ILE A 272 -15.35 -6.38 8.82
N ASN A 273 -16.66 -6.58 8.67
CA ASN A 273 -17.25 -6.91 7.38
C ASN A 273 -17.09 -5.77 6.36
N ILE A 274 -17.23 -4.51 6.80
CA ILE A 274 -17.00 -3.34 5.94
C ILE A 274 -15.51 -3.24 5.58
N ILE A 275 -14.59 -3.50 6.52
CA ILE A 275 -13.14 -3.53 6.25
C ILE A 275 -12.81 -4.58 5.19
N ARG A 276 -13.37 -5.79 5.31
CA ARG A 276 -13.16 -6.86 4.31
C ARG A 276 -13.68 -6.45 2.93
N LEU A 277 -14.88 -5.88 2.86
CA LEU A 277 -15.42 -5.37 1.60
C LEU A 277 -14.54 -4.26 1.01
N LEU A 278 -14.04 -3.35 1.84
CA LEU A 278 -13.08 -2.32 1.43
C LEU A 278 -11.82 -2.96 0.83
N TYR A 279 -11.26 -3.98 1.47
CA TYR A 279 -10.05 -4.67 1.02
C TYR A 279 -10.26 -5.46 -0.27
N GLU A 280 -11.42 -6.11 -0.44
CA GLU A 280 -11.81 -6.77 -1.70
C GLU A 280 -11.91 -5.75 -2.84
N ASN A 281 -12.58 -4.61 -2.62
CA ASN A 281 -12.70 -3.54 -3.64
C ASN A 281 -11.34 -2.88 -3.94
N ALA A 282 -10.42 -2.89 -2.97
CA ALA A 282 -9.05 -2.40 -3.11
C ALA A 282 -8.07 -3.43 -3.71
N SER A 283 -8.54 -4.66 -4.01
CA SER A 283 -7.71 -5.78 -4.47
C SER A 283 -6.57 -6.15 -3.52
N LEU A 284 -6.81 -6.01 -2.22
CA LEU A 284 -5.91 -6.46 -1.15
C LEU A 284 -6.23 -7.88 -0.69
N LEU A 285 -7.48 -8.31 -0.87
CA LEU A 285 -7.99 -9.65 -0.60
C LEU A 285 -8.44 -10.36 -1.87
#